data_AF-A0A4V3IX53-F1
#
_entry.id   AF-A0A4V3IX53-F1
#
_cell.length_a   1.000
_cell.length_b   1.000
_cell.length_c   1.000
_cell.angle_alpha   90.00
_cell.angle_beta   90.00
_cell.angle_gamma   90.00
#
_symmetry.space_group_name_H-M   'P 1'
#
loop_
_entity.id
_entity.type
_entity.pdbx_description
1 polymer ?
#
loop_
_entity_poly.entity_id
_entity_poly.type
_entity_poly.pdbx_seq_one_letter_code
_entity_poly.pdbx_strand_id
1 'polypeptide(L)'
;MAVVLLGGLGGCASAVTNDETDAATAERTAAPTVAPTGCSSEFAVDYGDVVGLQDVTDEFGTYCHTTIGPESEAAIYDSAKTDVETLNEFGFTEDDAAEALPVALRILTEEVLDSSRLDNYSIAPAEWFAANSDYMSTKWQPAHQKAIDKDAATLGMSETSGIIVTDILPSPLARDGGARASSAVVRLDRVHGEEPDGGEQNLVFSFSTTSTFVATDAQIVALVLAADPNQIEDALRTSNPELFDEADNSSLIMTGKTLLGFGLESNEQIIGSSSVFQLYTDQGLGIVE
;
A
#
# COMPACT_ATOMS: atom_id res chain seq x y z
N MET A 1 49.06 63.33 20.34
CA MET A 1 48.24 63.90 19.25
C MET A 1 46.79 63.56 19.58
N ALA A 2 45.95 64.41 20.16
CA ALA A 2 45.44 65.72 19.67
C ALA A 2 44.95 65.60 18.21
N VAL A 3 43.68 65.80 17.83
CA VAL A 3 42.57 66.57 18.44
C VAL A 3 41.25 66.21 17.71
N VAL A 4 40.14 66.09 18.49
CA VAL A 4 38.73 66.57 18.28
C VAL A 4 37.93 66.16 17.01
N LEU A 5 36.58 66.07 16.95
CA LEU A 5 35.38 65.87 17.80
C LEU A 5 34.16 66.22 16.90
N LEU A 6 32.94 65.84 17.32
CA LEU A 6 31.57 66.26 16.91
C LEU A 6 30.82 65.25 16.01
N GLY A 7 29.59 64.81 16.32
CA GLY A 7 28.64 65.16 17.38
C GLY A 7 27.19 65.08 16.87
N GLY A 8 26.26 64.62 17.72
CA GLY A 8 24.79 64.66 17.55
C GLY A 8 24.17 63.24 17.50
N LEU A 9 23.69 62.60 18.57
CA LEU A 9 22.63 62.89 19.56
C LEU A 9 21.23 63.15 18.95
N GLY A 10 20.32 62.21 19.23
CA GLY A 10 18.88 62.33 19.03
C GLY A 10 18.18 61.01 19.35
N GLY A 11 17.98 60.73 20.64
CA GLY A 11 17.19 59.58 21.10
C GLY A 11 15.70 59.91 21.17
N CYS A 12 14.87 58.87 21.14
CA CYS A 12 13.67 58.74 21.95
C CYS A 12 13.31 57.26 22.05
N ALA A 13 13.34 56.74 23.28
CA ALA A 13 12.65 55.51 23.64
C ALA A 13 11.14 55.76 23.62
N SER A 14 10.36 54.76 23.21
CA SER A 14 8.98 54.58 23.65
C SER A 14 8.68 53.09 23.69
N ALA A 15 7.98 52.72 24.75
CA ALA A 15 7.79 51.38 25.25
C ALA A 15 6.67 50.61 24.55
N VAL A 16 6.83 49.28 24.58
CA VAL A 16 5.84 48.21 24.69
C VAL A 16 4.36 48.57 24.47
N THR A 17 3.79 47.95 23.44
CA THR A 17 2.42 47.39 23.49
C THR A 17 2.50 45.96 22.97
N ASN A 18 2.13 45.00 23.83
CA ASN A 18 1.73 43.67 23.39
C ASN A 18 0.47 43.84 22.53
N ASP A 19 0.49 43.25 21.33
CA ASP A 19 -0.72 42.83 20.64
C ASP A 19 -0.44 41.45 20.05
N GLU A 20 -1.14 40.44 20.57
CA GLU A 20 -1.34 39.17 19.90
C GLU A 20 -2.11 39.44 18.61
N THR A 21 -1.57 39.08 17.45
CA THR A 21 -2.39 38.59 16.33
C THR A 21 -1.53 37.94 15.24
N ASP A 22 -1.90 36.70 14.95
CA ASP A 22 -1.71 35.92 13.73
C ASP A 22 -0.27 35.69 13.23
N ALA A 23 0.26 34.54 13.66
CA ALA A 23 1.22 33.78 12.87
C ALA A 23 0.66 33.59 11.46
N ALA A 24 1.32 34.22 10.47
CA ALA A 24 1.11 33.90 9.08
C ALA A 24 1.45 32.43 8.88
N THR A 25 0.42 31.63 8.64
CA THR A 25 0.51 30.24 8.20
C THR A 25 1.37 30.24 6.94
N ALA A 26 2.57 29.67 7.03
CA ALA A 26 3.40 29.45 5.86
C ALA A 26 2.67 28.42 4.99
N GLU A 27 2.07 28.87 3.88
CA GLU A 27 1.64 27.99 2.79
C GLU A 27 2.88 27.21 2.33
N ARG A 28 2.99 25.95 2.80
CA ARG A 28 3.99 24.98 2.37
C ARG A 28 3.68 24.69 0.91
N THR A 29 4.36 25.39 0.01
CA THR A 29 4.26 25.16 -1.43
C THR A 29 4.75 23.73 -1.68
N ALA A 30 3.83 22.81 -1.94
CA ALA A 30 4.16 21.47 -2.39
C ALA A 30 5.04 21.58 -3.65
N ALA A 31 6.18 20.91 -3.64
CA ALA A 31 7.02 20.79 -4.83
C ALA A 31 6.22 20.11 -5.95
N PRO A 32 6.42 20.46 -7.23
CA PRO A 32 5.69 19.85 -8.32
C PRO A 32 6.13 18.41 -8.48
N THR A 33 5.30 17.47 -8.02
CA THR A 33 5.43 16.05 -8.36
C THR A 33 5.19 15.92 -9.86
N VAL A 34 6.19 15.47 -10.60
CA VAL A 34 6.05 15.15 -12.03
C VAL A 34 4.94 14.11 -12.14
N ALA A 35 3.85 14.43 -12.84
CA ALA A 35 2.77 13.48 -13.08
C ALA A 35 3.34 12.25 -13.80
N PRO A 36 3.01 11.02 -13.38
CA PRO A 36 3.49 9.83 -14.04
C PRO A 36 3.05 9.84 -15.51
N THR A 37 3.99 9.57 -16.41
CA THR A 37 3.70 9.29 -17.82
C THR A 37 2.93 7.97 -17.87
N GLY A 38 1.59 8.06 -17.83
CA GLY A 38 0.72 6.89 -17.79
C GLY A 38 0.93 5.90 -18.94
N CYS A 39 0.34 4.71 -18.78
CA CYS A 39 0.49 3.59 -19.68
C CYS A 39 0.07 3.91 -21.12
N SER A 40 0.75 3.29 -22.10
CA SER A 40 0.58 3.62 -23.52
C SER A 40 -0.68 3.01 -24.15
N SER A 41 -1.30 2.03 -23.48
CA SER A 41 -2.35 1.20 -24.07
C SER A 41 -3.71 1.89 -24.06
N GLU A 42 -4.55 1.55 -25.05
CA GLU A 42 -5.97 1.93 -25.07
C GLU A 42 -6.80 1.25 -23.96
N PHE A 43 -6.20 0.25 -23.29
CA PHE A 43 -6.75 -0.45 -22.13
C PHE A 43 -6.39 0.23 -20.81
N ALA A 44 -5.68 1.37 -20.83
CA ALA A 44 -5.53 2.29 -19.71
C ALA A 44 -6.86 3.00 -19.40
N VAL A 45 -7.82 2.23 -18.89
CA VAL A 45 -9.15 2.68 -18.46
C VAL A 45 -9.16 2.97 -16.96
N ASP A 46 -10.26 3.55 -16.48
CA ASP A 46 -10.51 3.80 -15.05
C ASP A 46 -10.36 2.50 -14.25
N TYR A 47 -9.26 2.38 -13.50
CA TYR A 47 -8.94 1.23 -12.66
C TYR A 47 -9.42 1.42 -11.22
N GLY A 48 -10.36 2.35 -10.98
CA GLY A 48 -10.83 2.70 -9.64
C GLY A 48 -9.89 3.69 -8.95
N ASP A 49 -9.39 3.33 -7.77
CA ASP A 49 -8.51 4.18 -6.96
C ASP A 49 -7.08 4.24 -7.49
N VAL A 50 -6.69 3.37 -8.42
CA VAL A 50 -5.34 3.34 -9.01
C VAL A 50 -5.30 3.92 -10.42
N VAL A 51 -4.12 4.39 -10.81
CA VAL A 51 -3.85 4.98 -12.13
C VAL A 51 -2.63 4.31 -12.75
N GLY A 52 -2.57 4.30 -14.09
CA GLY A 52 -1.41 3.78 -14.80
C GLY A 52 -0.14 4.59 -14.52
N LEU A 53 0.93 3.90 -14.13
CA LEU A 53 2.25 4.44 -13.84
C LEU A 53 3.20 4.31 -15.04
N GLN A 54 3.35 3.10 -15.58
CA GLN A 54 4.23 2.82 -16.72
C GLN A 54 3.92 1.45 -17.36
N ASP A 55 4.30 1.24 -18.61
CA ASP A 55 4.27 -0.09 -19.21
C ASP A 55 5.48 -0.91 -18.77
N VAL A 56 5.25 -2.17 -18.42
CA VAL A 56 6.29 -3.15 -18.09
C VAL A 56 6.20 -4.30 -19.09
N THR A 57 7.30 -4.58 -19.78
CA THR A 57 7.42 -5.69 -20.73
C THR A 57 8.44 -6.70 -20.23
N ASP A 58 8.02 -7.95 -20.08
CA ASP A 58 8.83 -9.08 -19.63
C ASP A 58 8.63 -10.32 -20.53
N GLU A 59 9.06 -11.49 -20.05
CA GLU A 59 8.91 -12.75 -20.80
C GLU A 59 7.46 -13.26 -20.91
N PHE A 60 6.56 -12.77 -20.06
CA PHE A 60 5.15 -13.14 -20.06
C PHE A 60 4.31 -12.22 -20.96
N GLY A 61 4.77 -11.00 -21.21
CA GLY A 61 4.14 -10.06 -22.12
C GLY A 61 4.27 -8.62 -21.65
N THR A 62 3.28 -7.78 -21.93
CA THR A 62 3.24 -6.39 -21.46
C THR A 62 2.02 -6.15 -20.59
N TYR A 63 2.18 -5.40 -19.51
CA TYR A 63 1.09 -4.90 -18.68
C TYR A 63 1.34 -3.45 -18.27
N CYS A 64 0.29 -2.78 -17.85
CA CYS A 64 0.33 -1.44 -17.26
C CYS A 64 0.56 -1.56 -15.75
N HIS A 65 1.74 -1.16 -15.27
CA HIS A 65 1.99 -1.04 -13.84
C HIS A 65 1.19 0.15 -13.29
N THR A 66 0.65 0.00 -12.09
CA THR A 66 -0.29 0.97 -11.49
C THR A 66 0.21 1.51 -10.16
N THR A 67 -0.26 2.70 -9.80
CA THR A 67 0.00 3.37 -8.52
C THR A 67 -1.28 4.02 -8.01
N ILE A 68 -1.32 4.44 -6.74
CA ILE A 68 -2.48 5.14 -6.19
C ILE A 68 -2.77 6.44 -6.94
N GLY A 69 -4.04 6.66 -7.29
CA GLY A 69 -4.49 7.92 -7.87
C GLY A 69 -4.44 9.05 -6.85
N PRO A 70 -3.96 10.26 -7.22
CA PRO A 70 -3.86 11.38 -6.29
C PRO A 70 -5.21 11.89 -5.78
N GLU A 71 -6.29 11.58 -6.51
CA GLU A 71 -7.66 11.97 -6.17
C GLU A 71 -8.41 10.86 -5.40
N SER A 72 -7.78 9.71 -5.14
CA SER A 72 -8.39 8.65 -4.33
C SER A 72 -8.63 9.15 -2.91
N GLU A 73 -9.75 8.75 -2.30
CA GLU A 73 -10.06 9.09 -0.90
C GLU A 73 -8.94 8.63 0.04
N ALA A 74 -8.32 7.48 -0.24
CA ALA A 74 -7.22 6.96 0.58
C ALA A 74 -5.94 7.80 0.48
N ALA A 75 -5.73 8.53 -0.62
CA ALA A 75 -4.57 9.40 -0.83
C ALA A 75 -4.69 10.75 -0.09
N ILE A 76 -5.88 11.10 0.37
CA ILE A 76 -6.14 12.32 1.12
C ILE A 76 -6.04 12.00 2.61
N TYR A 77 -5.11 12.66 3.32
CA TYR A 77 -4.98 12.48 4.76
C TYR A 77 -6.27 12.89 5.50
N ASP A 78 -6.80 11.96 6.30
CA ASP A 78 -8.01 12.13 7.10
C ASP A 78 -7.67 11.94 8.59
N SER A 79 -7.59 13.06 9.32
CA SER A 79 -7.29 13.05 10.75
C SER A 79 -8.34 12.31 11.59
N ALA A 80 -9.56 12.11 11.07
CA ALA A 80 -10.60 11.36 11.78
C ALA A 80 -10.29 9.86 11.87
N LYS A 81 -9.40 9.35 11.01
CA LYS A 81 -8.90 7.97 11.03
C LYS A 81 -7.64 7.81 11.88
N THR A 82 -7.11 8.91 12.41
CA THR A 82 -5.87 8.93 13.18
C THR A 82 -6.14 8.89 14.67
N ASP A 83 -5.57 7.89 15.35
CA ASP A 83 -5.57 7.79 16.81
C ASP A 83 -4.43 8.63 17.41
N VAL A 84 -4.71 9.93 17.56
CA VAL A 84 -3.74 10.93 18.05
C VAL A 84 -3.25 10.63 19.47
N GLU A 85 -4.04 9.95 20.30
CA GLU A 85 -3.63 9.56 21.65
C GLU A 85 -2.46 8.56 21.58
N THR A 86 -2.63 7.50 20.79
CA THR A 86 -1.57 6.49 20.61
C THR A 86 -0.36 7.03 19.86
N LEU A 87 -0.53 7.89 18.86
CA LEU A 87 0.61 8.51 18.18
C LEU A 87 1.51 9.26 19.17
N ASN A 88 0.91 10.12 20.00
CA ASN A 88 1.66 10.89 20.98
C ASN A 88 2.29 10.01 22.07
N GLU A 89 1.61 8.94 22.49
CA GLU A 89 2.16 7.98 23.46
C GLU A 89 3.48 7.36 22.97
N PHE A 90 3.56 7.03 21.68
CA PHE A 90 4.71 6.37 21.07
C PHE A 90 5.65 7.31 20.30
N GLY A 91 5.51 8.63 20.48
CA GLY A 91 6.45 9.63 19.97
C GLY A 91 6.24 10.08 18.53
N PHE A 92 5.08 9.78 17.94
CA PHE A 92 4.69 10.22 16.60
C PHE A 92 3.76 11.43 16.66
N THR A 93 3.72 12.18 15.56
CA THR A 93 2.82 13.31 15.34
C THR A 93 1.87 13.04 14.17
N GLU A 94 0.82 13.85 14.05
CA GLU A 94 -0.02 13.82 12.86
C GLU A 94 0.73 14.22 11.58
N ASP A 95 1.76 15.08 11.70
CA ASP A 95 2.61 15.44 10.57
C ASP A 95 3.40 14.22 10.08
N ASP A 96 3.91 13.38 10.99
CA ASP A 96 4.57 12.11 10.62
C ASP A 96 3.61 11.18 9.87
N ALA A 97 2.36 11.09 10.35
CA ALA A 97 1.31 10.31 9.69
C ALA A 97 0.99 10.84 8.28
N ALA A 98 0.87 12.16 8.13
CA ALA A 98 0.61 12.77 6.83
C ALA A 98 1.79 12.61 5.85
N GLU A 99 3.03 12.67 6.35
CA GLU A 99 4.25 12.51 5.54
C GLU A 99 4.50 11.05 5.13
N ALA A 100 4.17 10.08 5.98
CA ALA A 100 4.34 8.65 5.68
C ALA A 100 3.22 8.06 4.81
N LEU A 101 2.00 8.64 4.82
CA LEU A 101 0.84 8.10 4.09
C LEU A 101 1.09 7.87 2.59
N PRO A 102 1.67 8.81 1.81
CA PRO A 102 1.94 8.59 0.39
C PRO A 102 2.88 7.40 0.14
N VAL A 103 3.85 7.18 1.04
CA VAL A 103 4.79 6.07 0.96
C VAL A 103 4.06 4.75 1.26
N ALA A 104 3.21 4.73 2.29
CA ALA A 104 2.41 3.57 2.64
C ALA A 104 1.49 3.13 1.48
N LEU A 105 0.80 4.09 0.85
CA LEU A 105 -0.08 3.81 -0.29
C LEU A 105 0.67 3.35 -1.53
N ARG A 106 1.86 3.93 -1.79
CA ARG A 106 2.71 3.48 -2.88
C ARG A 106 3.11 2.03 -2.68
N ILE A 107 3.61 1.66 -1.49
CA ILE A 107 3.97 0.27 -1.19
C ILE A 107 2.75 -0.65 -1.32
N LEU A 108 1.59 -0.25 -0.80
CA LEU A 108 0.37 -1.03 -0.95
C LEU A 108 -0.02 -1.25 -2.42
N THR A 109 0.02 -0.20 -3.25
CA THR A 109 -0.46 -0.31 -4.63
C THR A 109 0.56 -0.95 -5.56
N GLU A 110 1.83 -0.51 -5.49
CA GLU A 110 2.88 -0.95 -6.41
C GLU A 110 3.48 -2.31 -5.99
N GLU A 111 3.61 -2.57 -4.69
CA GLU A 111 4.35 -3.74 -4.19
C GLU A 111 3.48 -4.82 -3.54
N VAL A 112 2.31 -4.47 -3.00
CA VAL A 112 1.37 -5.48 -2.47
C VAL A 112 0.40 -5.94 -3.56
N LEU A 113 -0.27 -4.99 -4.24
CA LEU A 113 -1.34 -5.28 -5.20
C LEU A 113 -0.85 -5.51 -6.64
N ASP A 114 0.26 -4.89 -7.04
CA ASP A 114 0.78 -4.94 -8.43
C ASP A 114 2.26 -5.35 -8.51
N SER A 115 2.70 -6.16 -7.56
CA SER A 115 4.10 -6.63 -7.51
C SER A 115 4.49 -7.46 -8.73
N SER A 116 5.74 -7.32 -9.17
CA SER A 116 6.35 -8.25 -10.13
C SER A 116 6.39 -9.71 -9.65
N ARG A 117 6.36 -9.94 -8.33
CA ARG A 117 6.32 -11.30 -7.75
C ARG A 117 4.99 -12.02 -7.94
N LEU A 118 3.93 -11.33 -8.38
CA LEU A 118 2.68 -11.96 -8.79
C LEU A 118 2.85 -12.89 -9.98
N ASP A 119 3.87 -12.66 -10.81
CA ASP A 119 4.09 -13.41 -12.05
C ASP A 119 5.15 -14.50 -11.93
N ASN A 120 6.05 -14.39 -10.95
CA ASN A 120 7.11 -15.37 -10.76
C ASN A 120 7.35 -15.68 -9.28
N TYR A 121 6.68 -16.74 -8.81
CA TYR A 121 6.79 -17.23 -7.44
C TYR A 121 8.15 -17.86 -7.12
N SER A 122 9.02 -18.09 -8.13
CA SER A 122 10.35 -18.64 -7.90
C SER A 122 11.36 -17.63 -7.36
N ILE A 123 11.05 -16.33 -7.41
CA ILE A 123 11.89 -15.28 -6.82
C ILE A 123 11.89 -15.45 -5.30
N ALA A 124 13.06 -15.66 -4.72
CA ALA A 124 13.22 -15.80 -3.28
C ALA A 124 12.85 -14.49 -2.56
N PRO A 125 12.17 -14.53 -1.41
CA PRO A 125 11.81 -13.32 -0.66
C PRO A 125 13.00 -12.38 -0.40
N ALA A 126 14.17 -12.94 -0.07
CA ALA A 126 15.38 -12.16 0.18
C ALA A 126 15.89 -11.37 -1.05
N GLU A 127 15.73 -11.92 -2.25
CA GLU A 127 16.11 -11.25 -3.50
C GLU A 127 15.19 -10.06 -3.78
N TRP A 128 13.90 -10.24 -3.56
CA TRP A 128 12.92 -9.17 -3.69
C TRP A 128 13.10 -8.07 -2.65
N PHE A 129 13.40 -8.43 -1.40
CA PHE A 129 13.73 -7.44 -0.36
C PHE A 129 14.96 -6.61 -0.73
N ALA A 130 15.97 -7.23 -1.33
CA ALA A 130 17.14 -6.50 -1.80
C ALA A 130 16.78 -5.51 -2.92
N ALA A 131 15.91 -5.93 -3.86
CA ALA A 131 15.45 -5.08 -4.96
C ALA A 131 14.56 -3.90 -4.51
N ASN A 132 13.83 -4.06 -3.39
CA ASN A 132 12.90 -3.07 -2.85
C ASN A 132 13.40 -2.38 -1.57
N SER A 133 14.71 -2.42 -1.33
CA SER A 133 15.35 -1.86 -0.13
C SER A 133 15.23 -0.34 0.00
N ASP A 134 14.83 0.36 -1.06
CA ASP A 134 14.53 1.80 -1.01
C ASP A 134 13.29 2.10 -0.17
N TYR A 135 12.31 1.19 -0.14
CA TYR A 135 11.03 1.36 0.58
C TYR A 135 10.97 0.56 1.87
N MET A 136 12.01 -0.21 2.14
CA MET A 136 12.05 -1.19 3.21
C MET A 136 13.33 -1.05 3.99
N SER A 137 13.20 -0.85 5.29
CA SER A 137 14.36 -0.85 6.15
C SER A 137 15.02 -2.22 6.13
N THR A 138 16.35 -2.22 6.03
CA THR A 138 17.15 -3.44 6.25
C THR A 138 16.96 -4.01 7.66
N LYS A 139 16.43 -3.20 8.58
CA LYS A 139 15.98 -3.56 9.91
C LYS A 139 14.49 -3.94 9.89
N TRP A 140 14.15 -5.00 9.15
CA TRP A 140 12.84 -5.64 9.29
C TRP A 140 12.79 -6.20 10.71
N GLN A 141 11.95 -5.65 11.59
CA GLN A 141 11.75 -6.14 12.95
C GLN A 141 10.97 -7.47 13.05
N PRO A 142 11.59 -8.61 13.39
CA PRO A 142 10.89 -9.90 13.49
C PRO A 142 9.80 -9.94 14.56
N ALA A 143 9.91 -9.10 15.60
CA ALA A 143 8.90 -8.97 16.65
C ALA A 143 7.61 -8.30 16.12
N HIS A 144 7.75 -7.31 15.25
CA HIS A 144 6.61 -6.67 14.60
C HIS A 144 5.91 -7.66 13.65
N GLN A 145 6.65 -8.42 12.85
CA GLN A 145 6.09 -9.50 12.01
C GLN A 145 5.30 -10.50 12.86
N LYS A 146 5.88 -10.93 14.00
CA LYS A 146 5.24 -11.90 14.88
C LYS A 146 3.97 -11.37 15.58
N ALA A 147 3.96 -10.10 15.98
CA ALA A 147 2.77 -9.45 16.56
C ALA A 147 1.65 -9.38 15.51
N ILE A 148 2.02 -8.98 14.30
CA ILE A 148 1.18 -8.97 13.11
C ILE A 148 0.62 -10.37 12.78
N ASP A 149 1.45 -11.42 12.78
CA ASP A 149 1.02 -12.79 12.47
C ASP A 149 0.03 -13.31 13.51
N LYS A 150 0.22 -12.91 14.78
CA LYS A 150 -0.69 -13.23 15.88
C LYS A 150 -2.06 -12.56 15.68
N ASP A 151 -2.08 -11.30 15.24
CA ASP A 151 -3.33 -10.61 14.94
C ASP A 151 -4.02 -11.23 13.72
N ALA A 152 -3.27 -11.63 12.68
CA ALA A 152 -3.80 -12.41 11.56
C ALA A 152 -4.40 -13.77 11.99
N ALA A 153 -3.76 -14.46 12.95
CA ALA A 153 -4.28 -15.70 13.53
C ALA A 153 -5.60 -15.50 14.31
N THR A 154 -5.81 -14.34 14.94
CA THR A 154 -7.10 -14.01 15.59
C THR A 154 -8.23 -13.73 14.60
N LEU A 155 -7.89 -13.45 13.34
CA LEU A 155 -8.83 -13.30 12.22
C LEU A 155 -9.12 -14.63 11.49
N GLY A 156 -8.55 -15.75 11.95
CA GLY A 156 -8.86 -17.09 11.46
C GLY A 156 -7.99 -17.60 10.31
N MET A 157 -6.84 -16.97 10.05
CA MET A 157 -6.03 -17.22 8.85
C MET A 157 -4.62 -17.71 9.18
N SER A 158 -3.99 -18.40 8.23
CA SER A 158 -2.65 -19.00 8.39
C SER A 158 -1.52 -17.98 8.21
N GLU A 159 -0.39 -18.25 8.87
CA GLU A 159 0.85 -17.47 8.94
C GLU A 159 1.45 -17.09 7.56
N THR A 160 0.81 -16.21 6.81
CA THR A 160 1.34 -15.64 5.57
C THR A 160 1.85 -14.23 5.85
N SER A 161 3.02 -14.19 6.48
CA SER A 161 3.86 -13.01 6.55
C SER A 161 4.30 -12.63 5.13
N GLY A 162 3.63 -11.68 4.49
CA GLY A 162 3.98 -11.25 3.14
C GLY A 162 3.63 -9.80 2.88
N ILE A 163 4.63 -9.00 2.49
CA ILE A 163 4.45 -7.70 1.82
C ILE A 163 3.81 -7.89 0.43
N ILE A 164 3.67 -9.14 0.00
CA ILE A 164 3.20 -9.47 -1.33
C ILE A 164 2.18 -10.58 -1.18
N VAL A 165 1.10 -10.43 -1.95
CA VAL A 165 0.17 -11.48 -2.33
C VAL A 165 0.94 -12.55 -3.12
N THR A 166 1.75 -13.40 -2.50
CA THR A 166 2.35 -14.55 -3.23
C THR A 166 1.47 -15.78 -3.06
N ASP A 167 1.37 -16.57 -4.12
CA ASP A 167 0.78 -17.91 -4.15
C ASP A 167 -0.75 -18.02 -4.01
N ILE A 168 -1.50 -16.90 -4.03
CA ILE A 168 -2.97 -16.96 -4.03
C ILE A 168 -3.64 -16.59 -5.35
N LEU A 169 -2.92 -15.93 -6.27
CA LEU A 169 -3.42 -15.60 -7.61
C LEU A 169 -2.87 -16.59 -8.66
N PRO A 170 -3.45 -16.67 -9.87
CA PRO A 170 -2.86 -17.45 -10.95
C PRO A 170 -1.60 -16.74 -11.49
N SER A 171 -0.58 -17.53 -11.87
CA SER A 171 0.63 -17.04 -12.53
C SER A 171 0.80 -17.66 -13.93
N PRO A 172 1.18 -16.86 -14.95
CA PRO A 172 1.24 -15.39 -14.91
C PRO A 172 -0.17 -14.78 -14.92
N LEU A 173 -0.30 -13.55 -14.42
CA LEU A 173 -1.51 -12.75 -14.58
C LEU A 173 -1.66 -12.26 -16.03
N ALA A 174 -2.83 -11.72 -16.38
CA ALA A 174 -3.12 -11.23 -17.73
C ALA A 174 -2.06 -10.23 -18.24
N ARG A 175 -1.79 -10.30 -19.56
CA ARG A 175 -0.75 -9.53 -20.29
C ARG A 175 -1.30 -8.90 -21.55
N ASP A 176 -2.49 -8.30 -21.43
CA ASP A 176 -3.23 -7.67 -22.51
C ASP A 176 -2.86 -6.19 -22.72
N GLY A 177 -1.83 -5.70 -22.01
CA GLY A 177 -1.42 -4.29 -22.01
C GLY A 177 -2.25 -3.40 -21.06
N GLY A 178 -3.26 -3.94 -20.39
CA GLY A 178 -3.97 -3.27 -19.29
C GLY A 178 -3.28 -3.49 -17.94
N ALA A 179 -3.89 -2.95 -16.88
CA ALA A 179 -3.44 -3.20 -15.51
C ALA A 179 -3.72 -4.65 -15.08
N ARG A 180 -2.88 -5.21 -14.19
CA ARG A 180 -3.08 -6.58 -13.69
C ARG A 180 -4.41 -6.72 -12.94
N ALA A 181 -4.70 -5.75 -12.07
CA ALA A 181 -6.03 -5.56 -11.52
C ALA A 181 -6.80 -4.62 -12.43
N SER A 182 -7.91 -5.09 -13.00
CA SER A 182 -8.82 -4.26 -13.82
C SER A 182 -9.57 -3.21 -13.01
N SER A 183 -9.59 -3.38 -11.68
CA SER A 183 -10.11 -2.40 -10.72
C SER A 183 -9.45 -2.64 -9.36
N ALA A 184 -9.09 -1.58 -8.66
CA ALA A 184 -8.66 -1.63 -7.27
C ALA A 184 -9.34 -0.50 -6.49
N VAL A 185 -9.90 -0.85 -5.33
CA VAL A 185 -10.45 0.08 -4.35
C VAL A 185 -9.59 -0.01 -3.10
N VAL A 186 -9.10 1.14 -2.63
CA VAL A 186 -8.21 1.24 -1.47
C VAL A 186 -8.88 2.13 -0.43
N ARG A 187 -8.90 1.66 0.82
CA ARG A 187 -9.44 2.41 1.95
C ARG A 187 -8.41 2.45 3.05
N LEU A 188 -8.02 3.66 3.47
CA LEU A 188 -7.39 3.85 4.76
C LEU A 188 -8.46 3.64 5.84
N ASP A 189 -8.21 2.71 6.76
CA ASP A 189 -9.13 2.38 7.86
C ASP A 189 -8.73 3.07 9.17
N ARG A 190 -7.43 3.07 9.48
CA ARG A 190 -6.90 3.61 10.72
C ARG A 190 -5.42 3.95 10.59
N VAL A 191 -5.00 4.99 11.32
CA VAL A 191 -3.61 5.29 11.62
C VAL A 191 -3.43 5.33 13.14
N HIS A 192 -2.45 4.61 13.68
CA HIS A 192 -2.20 4.57 15.13
C HIS A 192 -0.73 4.32 15.46
N GLY A 193 -0.34 4.62 16.70
CA GLY A 193 0.98 4.31 17.23
C GLY A 193 0.93 3.01 18.04
N GLU A 194 1.98 2.19 17.97
CA GLU A 194 2.13 1.02 18.83
C GLU A 194 3.59 0.68 19.11
N GLU A 195 3.83 -0.05 20.20
CA GLU A 195 5.11 -0.71 20.48
C GLU A 195 4.81 -2.20 20.76
N PRO A 196 5.04 -3.12 19.79
CA PRO A 196 4.83 -4.54 20.04
C PRO A 196 5.82 -5.07 21.08
N ASP A 197 5.44 -6.10 21.83
CA ASP A 197 6.27 -6.68 22.90
C ASP A 197 7.70 -7.02 22.40
N GLY A 198 8.69 -6.24 22.83
CA GLY A 198 10.09 -6.42 22.46
C GLY A 198 10.46 -5.92 21.05
N GLY A 199 9.57 -5.20 20.37
CA GLY A 199 9.85 -4.41 19.17
C GLY A 199 10.14 -2.95 19.50
N GLU A 200 10.14 -2.09 18.47
CA GLU A 200 10.31 -0.64 18.64
C GLU A 200 8.98 0.08 18.42
N GLN A 201 8.97 1.38 18.71
CA GLN A 201 7.83 2.27 18.54
C GLN A 201 7.57 2.52 17.06
N ASN A 202 6.33 2.30 16.63
CA ASN A 202 5.96 2.28 15.23
C ASN A 202 4.66 3.06 14.97
N LEU A 203 4.63 3.77 13.84
CA LEU A 203 3.45 4.35 13.21
C LEU A 203 2.86 3.32 12.26
N VAL A 204 1.58 2.96 12.47
CA VAL A 204 0.92 1.88 11.72
C VAL A 204 -0.24 2.43 10.91
N PHE A 205 -0.25 2.07 9.63
CA PHE A 205 -1.36 2.30 8.71
C PHE A 205 -2.11 0.98 8.48
N SER A 206 -3.43 0.99 8.69
CA SER A 206 -4.33 -0.10 8.33
C SER A 206 -5.12 0.25 7.09
N PHE A 207 -5.07 -0.61 6.08
CA PHE A 207 -5.79 -0.48 4.83
C PHE A 207 -6.72 -1.67 4.61
N SER A 208 -7.85 -1.41 3.99
CA SER A 208 -8.70 -2.41 3.36
C SER A 208 -8.64 -2.24 1.85
N THR A 209 -8.57 -3.34 1.12
CA THR A 209 -8.49 -3.34 -0.34
C THR A 209 -9.51 -4.29 -0.95
N THR A 210 -10.02 -3.93 -2.13
CA THR A 210 -10.77 -4.84 -3.00
C THR A 210 -10.22 -4.67 -4.41
N SER A 211 -9.70 -5.74 -5.00
CA SER A 211 -9.14 -5.73 -6.35
C SER A 211 -9.81 -6.80 -7.21
N THR A 212 -10.05 -6.49 -8.48
CA THR A 212 -10.55 -7.44 -9.47
C THR A 212 -9.45 -7.74 -10.47
N PHE A 213 -9.11 -9.02 -10.62
CA PHE A 213 -8.10 -9.52 -11.55
C PHE A 213 -8.78 -10.26 -12.70
N VAL A 214 -8.24 -10.05 -13.90
CA VAL A 214 -8.64 -10.79 -15.08
C VAL A 214 -7.94 -12.15 -15.05
N ALA A 215 -8.72 -13.23 -15.16
CA ALA A 215 -8.23 -14.60 -15.23
C ALA A 215 -9.13 -15.42 -16.16
N THR A 216 -8.57 -16.38 -16.88
CA THR A 216 -9.37 -17.33 -17.66
C THR A 216 -9.99 -18.38 -16.74
N ASP A 217 -11.06 -19.01 -17.19
CA ASP A 217 -11.69 -20.10 -16.44
C ASP A 217 -10.70 -21.23 -16.14
N ALA A 218 -9.84 -21.56 -17.11
CA ALA A 218 -8.80 -22.56 -16.94
C ALA A 218 -7.79 -22.20 -15.83
N GLN A 219 -7.42 -20.91 -15.71
CA GLN A 219 -6.56 -20.42 -14.63
C GLN A 219 -7.26 -20.52 -13.27
N ILE A 220 -8.54 -20.14 -13.20
CA ILE A 220 -9.34 -20.21 -11.97
C ILE A 220 -9.51 -21.67 -11.52
N VAL A 221 -9.86 -22.59 -12.43
CA VAL A 221 -10.00 -24.02 -12.12
C VAL A 221 -8.67 -24.59 -11.62
N ALA A 222 -7.55 -24.29 -12.28
CA ALA A 222 -6.23 -24.75 -11.84
C ALA A 222 -5.88 -24.23 -10.44
N LEU A 223 -6.22 -22.97 -10.14
CA LEU A 223 -6.02 -22.36 -8.84
C LEU A 223 -6.87 -23.02 -7.75
N VAL A 224 -8.16 -23.23 -7.99
CA VAL A 224 -9.08 -23.89 -7.04
C VAL A 224 -8.59 -25.31 -6.70
N LEU A 225 -8.18 -26.08 -7.70
CA LEU A 225 -7.67 -27.44 -7.50
C LEU A 225 -6.31 -27.48 -6.79
N ALA A 226 -5.49 -26.43 -6.94
CA ALA A 226 -4.24 -26.29 -6.19
C ALA A 226 -4.49 -25.88 -4.73
N ALA A 227 -5.50 -25.05 -4.48
CA ALA A 227 -5.85 -24.54 -3.15
C ALA A 227 -6.53 -25.59 -2.25
N ASP A 228 -7.39 -26.45 -2.81
CA ASP A 228 -8.02 -27.56 -2.08
C ASP A 228 -7.69 -28.93 -2.71
N PRO A 229 -6.74 -29.70 -2.12
CA PRO A 229 -6.39 -31.04 -2.60
C PRO A 229 -7.53 -32.07 -2.56
N ASN A 230 -8.64 -31.80 -1.85
CA ASN A 230 -9.81 -32.68 -1.79
C ASN A 230 -10.83 -32.35 -2.88
N GLN A 231 -10.73 -31.17 -3.50
CA GLN A 231 -11.57 -30.78 -4.62
C GLN A 231 -11.16 -31.60 -5.86
N ILE A 232 -12.14 -32.15 -6.55
CA ILE A 232 -11.94 -32.86 -7.82
C ILE A 232 -12.64 -32.11 -8.95
N GLU A 233 -12.02 -32.10 -10.13
CA GLU A 233 -12.50 -31.31 -11.28
C GLU A 233 -13.95 -31.63 -11.66
N ASP A 234 -14.35 -32.90 -11.69
CA ASP A 234 -15.73 -33.30 -12.01
C ASP A 234 -16.75 -32.77 -10.99
N ALA A 235 -16.36 -32.68 -9.71
CA ALA A 235 -17.21 -32.09 -8.68
C ALA A 235 -17.30 -30.58 -8.86
N LEU A 236 -16.18 -29.92 -9.15
CA LEU A 236 -16.14 -28.48 -9.43
C LEU A 236 -17.00 -28.13 -10.65
N ARG A 237 -16.91 -28.93 -11.72
CA ARG A 237 -17.75 -28.79 -12.93
C ARG A 237 -19.24 -28.94 -12.64
N THR A 238 -19.59 -29.73 -11.63
CA THR A 238 -20.98 -29.90 -11.20
C THR A 238 -21.47 -28.73 -10.34
N SER A 239 -20.63 -28.19 -9.45
CA SER A 239 -20.98 -27.09 -8.55
C SER A 239 -20.87 -25.71 -9.19
N ASN A 240 -19.97 -25.55 -10.16
CA ASN A 240 -19.58 -24.30 -10.80
C ASN A 240 -19.51 -24.48 -12.34
N PRO A 241 -20.63 -24.82 -13.00
CA PRO A 241 -20.65 -25.08 -14.45
C PRO A 241 -20.22 -23.89 -15.30
N GLU A 242 -20.32 -22.67 -14.78
CA GLU A 242 -19.87 -21.43 -15.41
C GLU A 242 -18.37 -21.43 -15.73
N LEU A 243 -17.53 -22.03 -14.87
CA LEU A 243 -16.07 -22.13 -15.11
C LEU A 243 -15.70 -23.14 -16.21
N PHE A 244 -16.69 -23.72 -16.89
CA PHE A 244 -16.52 -24.77 -17.88
C PHE A 244 -17.39 -24.55 -19.12
N ASP A 245 -17.91 -23.34 -19.31
CA ASP A 245 -18.83 -23.01 -20.40
C ASP A 245 -18.13 -22.47 -21.67
N GLU A 246 -16.79 -22.43 -21.66
CA GLU A 246 -15.89 -21.91 -22.71
C GLU A 246 -15.99 -20.39 -22.93
N ALA A 247 -16.76 -19.67 -22.10
CA ALA A 247 -16.78 -18.22 -22.10
C ALA A 247 -15.78 -17.71 -21.07
N ASP A 248 -14.59 -17.28 -21.51
CA ASP A 248 -13.59 -16.61 -20.67
C ASP A 248 -14.11 -15.24 -20.16
N ASN A 249 -15.05 -15.25 -19.23
CA ASN A 249 -15.75 -14.07 -18.70
C ASN A 249 -15.75 -14.00 -17.17
N SER A 250 -15.11 -14.96 -16.49
CA SER A 250 -14.94 -14.96 -15.04
C SER A 250 -13.85 -13.97 -14.60
N SER A 251 -13.94 -13.53 -13.35
CA SER A 251 -12.91 -12.70 -12.73
C SER A 251 -12.62 -13.13 -11.31
N LEU A 252 -11.44 -12.80 -10.84
CA LEU A 252 -11.02 -13.04 -9.47
C LEU A 252 -11.16 -11.76 -8.67
N ILE A 253 -11.90 -11.81 -7.57
CA ILE A 253 -12.05 -10.70 -6.66
C ILE A 253 -11.25 -11.03 -5.40
N MET A 254 -10.25 -10.19 -5.14
CA MET A 254 -9.41 -10.27 -3.96
C MET A 254 -9.82 -9.17 -3.00
N THR A 255 -10.20 -9.52 -1.78
CA THR A 255 -10.34 -8.56 -0.69
C THR A 255 -9.20 -8.74 0.28
N GLY A 256 -8.74 -7.67 0.89
CA GLY A 256 -7.65 -7.78 1.85
C GLY A 256 -7.62 -6.70 2.89
N LYS A 257 -6.88 -7.00 3.97
CA LYS A 257 -6.45 -6.05 4.97
C LYS A 257 -4.94 -6.04 5.04
N THR A 258 -4.36 -4.86 4.99
CA THR A 258 -2.91 -4.67 5.01
C THR A 258 -2.53 -3.69 6.12
N LEU A 259 -1.54 -4.07 6.91
CA LEU A 259 -0.89 -3.22 7.90
C LEU A 259 0.50 -2.86 7.38
N LEU A 260 0.89 -1.58 7.47
CA LEU A 260 2.23 -1.10 7.15
C LEU A 260 2.76 -0.28 8.32
N GLY A 261 3.94 -0.65 8.83
CA GLY A 261 4.57 -0.03 9.99
C GLY A 261 5.80 0.79 9.61
N PHE A 262 5.92 2.00 10.15
CA PHE A 262 7.05 2.92 10.00
C PHE A 262 7.69 3.18 11.37
N GLY A 263 9.01 3.22 11.43
CA GLY A 263 9.73 3.50 12.68
C GLY A 263 9.98 4.99 12.87
N LEU A 264 10.33 5.41 14.09
CA LEU A 264 10.68 6.80 14.40
C LEU A 264 11.85 7.37 13.59
N GLU A 265 12.68 6.50 12.99
CA GLU A 265 13.87 6.90 12.24
C GLU A 265 13.56 7.26 10.77
N SER A 266 12.40 6.85 10.23
CA SER A 266 12.06 7.06 8.81
C SER A 266 10.56 6.98 8.51
N ASN A 267 10.06 8.00 7.83
CA ASN A 267 8.74 8.02 7.19
C ASN A 267 8.77 7.52 5.73
N GLU A 268 9.95 7.14 5.23
CA GLU A 268 10.19 6.72 3.85
C GLU A 268 10.33 5.20 3.69
N GLN A 269 10.54 4.49 4.80
CA GLN A 269 10.78 3.05 4.79
C GLN A 269 9.92 2.34 5.82
N ILE A 270 9.26 1.27 5.39
CA ILE A 270 8.57 0.39 6.32
C ILE A 270 9.59 -0.45 7.10
N ILE A 271 9.26 -0.68 8.37
CA ILE A 271 9.97 -1.62 9.27
C ILE A 271 9.17 -2.92 9.45
N GLY A 272 7.96 -2.98 8.89
CA GLY A 272 7.28 -4.21 8.59
C GLY A 272 5.85 -4.07 8.04
N SER A 273 5.22 -5.22 7.82
CA SER A 273 3.88 -5.30 7.25
C SER A 273 3.12 -6.57 7.64
N SER A 274 1.79 -6.50 7.56
CA SER A 274 0.90 -7.65 7.48
C SER A 274 0.07 -7.51 6.24
N SER A 275 -0.24 -8.61 5.55
CA SER A 275 -1.40 -8.59 4.67
C SER A 275 -2.17 -9.88 4.80
N VAL A 276 -3.48 -9.75 4.71
CA VAL A 276 -4.42 -10.86 4.82
C VAL A 276 -5.40 -10.71 3.67
N PHE A 277 -5.53 -11.74 2.85
CA PHE A 277 -6.35 -11.69 1.64
C PHE A 277 -7.31 -12.86 1.57
N GLN A 278 -8.51 -12.57 1.09
CA GLN A 278 -9.49 -13.56 0.67
C GLN A 278 -9.60 -13.47 -0.84
N LEU A 279 -9.80 -14.61 -1.48
CA LEU A 279 -9.94 -14.69 -2.93
C LEU A 279 -11.19 -15.47 -3.27
N TYR A 280 -12.00 -14.91 -4.15
CA TYR A 280 -13.21 -15.54 -4.65
C TYR A 280 -13.44 -15.20 -6.12
N THR A 281 -14.25 -16.00 -6.81
CA THR A 281 -14.72 -15.66 -8.15
C THR A 281 -15.87 -14.65 -8.08
N ASP A 282 -16.16 -13.95 -9.18
CA ASP A 282 -17.32 -13.05 -9.28
C ASP A 282 -18.68 -13.76 -9.09
N GLN A 283 -18.70 -15.09 -9.20
CA GLN A 283 -19.88 -15.91 -8.91
C GLN A 283 -19.95 -16.39 -7.45
N GLY A 284 -18.99 -15.99 -6.61
CA GLY A 284 -19.00 -16.22 -5.16
C GLY A 284 -18.37 -17.53 -4.71
N LEU A 285 -17.61 -18.22 -5.58
CA LEU A 285 -16.81 -19.38 -5.17
C LEU A 285 -15.58 -18.89 -4.37
N GLY A 286 -15.50 -19.26 -3.09
CA GLY A 286 -14.31 -19.01 -2.26
C GLY A 286 -13.15 -19.92 -2.67
N ILE A 287 -11.97 -19.32 -2.84
CA ILE A 287 -10.72 -19.99 -3.22
C ILE A 287 -9.73 -19.96 -2.05
N VAL A 288 -9.60 -18.79 -1.41
CA VAL A 288 -8.80 -18.58 -0.19
C VAL A 288 -9.67 -17.86 0.83
N GLU A 289 -9.79 -18.43 2.04
CA GLU A 289 -10.58 -17.89 3.16
C GLU A 289 -9.72 -17.31 4.28
#